data_AF-A0AA36GX89-F1
#
_entry.id   AF-A0AA36GX89-F1
#
_cell.length_a   1.000
_cell.length_b   1.000
_cell.length_c   1.000
_cell.angle_alpha   90.00
_cell.angle_beta   90.00
_cell.angle_gamma   90.00
#
_symmetry.space_group_name_H-M   'P 1'
#
loop_
_entity.id
_entity.type
_entity.pdbx_description
1 polymer ?
#
loop_
_entity_poly.entity_id
_entity_poly.type
_entity_poly.pdbx_seq_one_letter_code
_entity_poly.pdbx_strand_id
1 'polypeptide(L)'
;MYKEETIYILLVTVAITDSLKCYVGSKGVVNNVPSSNFVANNCEDGMKHCFESFTDDMTEITASCQTPNTEHKLLDVCQVGCQNYTSLELTVCCCNTDLCNLPDSEKPTNATSTVELSRQRLLKGVKLPKSKV
;
A
#
# COMPACT_ATOMS: atom_id res chain seq x y z
N MET A 1 -15.08 -26.74 -53.25
CA MET A 1 -15.81 -26.09 -52.14
C MET A 1 -14.99 -26.30 -50.88
N TYR A 2 -14.17 -25.30 -50.49
CA TYR A 2 -13.42 -25.36 -49.24
C TYR A 2 -14.31 -24.74 -48.15
N LYS A 3 -14.61 -25.51 -47.09
CA LYS A 3 -15.31 -25.04 -45.90
C LYS A 3 -14.32 -24.21 -45.08
N GLU A 4 -14.58 -22.91 -44.96
CA GLU A 4 -13.90 -22.07 -43.98
C GLU A 4 -14.50 -22.37 -42.61
N GLU A 5 -13.72 -23.00 -41.73
CA GLU A 5 -14.09 -23.19 -40.34
C GLU A 5 -13.61 -21.97 -39.54
N THR A 6 -14.57 -21.14 -39.12
CA THR A 6 -14.31 -19.95 -38.31
C THR A 6 -13.93 -20.35 -36.88
N ILE A 7 -12.65 -20.25 -36.55
CA ILE A 7 -12.12 -20.48 -35.19
C ILE A 7 -12.43 -19.25 -34.32
N TYR A 8 -13.33 -19.40 -33.34
CA TYR A 8 -13.56 -18.40 -32.31
C TYR A 8 -12.48 -18.51 -31.22
N ILE A 9 -11.50 -17.61 -31.23
CA ILE A 9 -10.53 -17.47 -30.14
C ILE A 9 -11.20 -16.68 -29.01
N LEU A 10 -11.58 -17.38 -27.94
CA LEU A 10 -12.13 -16.77 -26.73
C LEU A 10 -10.96 -16.18 -25.91
N LEU A 11 -10.69 -14.88 -26.09
CA LEU A 11 -9.69 -14.15 -25.32
C LEU A 11 -10.21 -13.93 -23.88
N VAL A 12 -9.70 -14.73 -22.93
CA VAL A 12 -9.92 -14.51 -21.50
C VAL A 12 -9.01 -13.38 -21.04
N THR A 13 -9.57 -12.20 -20.79
CA THR A 13 -8.85 -11.09 -20.16
C THR A 13 -8.86 -11.25 -18.65
N VAL A 14 -7.72 -11.53 -18.05
CA VAL A 14 -7.54 -11.49 -16.59
C VAL A 14 -7.40 -10.03 -16.18
N ALA A 15 -8.33 -9.52 -15.38
CA ALA A 15 -8.23 -8.18 -14.80
C ALA A 15 -7.11 -8.19 -13.74
N ILE A 16 -6.01 -7.49 -14.00
CA ILE A 16 -4.97 -7.25 -13.01
C ILE A 16 -5.50 -6.11 -12.13
N THR A 17 -5.98 -6.41 -10.93
CA THR A 17 -6.28 -5.37 -9.94
C THR A 17 -4.98 -5.01 -9.25
N ASP A 18 -4.52 -3.76 -9.39
CA ASP A 18 -3.42 -3.26 -8.58
C ASP A 18 -3.84 -3.26 -7.11
N SER A 19 -3.01 -3.84 -6.24
CA SER A 19 -3.26 -3.82 -4.79
C SER A 19 -2.82 -2.49 -4.20
N LEU A 20 -3.64 -1.95 -3.30
CA LEU A 20 -3.37 -0.72 -2.55
C LEU A 20 -2.06 -0.86 -1.77
N LYS A 21 -1.26 0.20 -1.71
CA LYS A 21 -0.08 0.25 -0.85
C LYS A 21 -0.35 1.09 0.39
N CYS A 22 0.07 0.61 1.55
CA CYS A 22 0.00 1.38 2.80
C CYS A 22 1.34 1.30 3.53
N TYR A 23 1.57 2.22 4.46
CA TYR A 23 2.55 1.99 5.50
C TYR A 23 1.99 0.98 6.52
N VAL A 24 2.86 0.08 6.96
CA VAL A 24 2.56 -0.91 8.00
C VAL A 24 3.66 -0.87 9.04
N GLY A 25 3.30 -0.91 10.33
CA GLY A 25 4.24 -0.90 11.44
C GLY A 25 3.72 -0.12 12.63
N SER A 26 4.59 0.12 13.59
CA SER A 26 4.31 0.93 14.76
C SER A 26 5.53 1.72 15.24
N LYS A 27 5.24 2.75 16.00
CA LYS A 27 6.17 3.54 16.81
C LYS A 27 5.71 3.46 18.25
N GLY A 28 6.66 3.39 19.17
CA GLY A 28 6.39 3.38 20.60
C GLY A 28 7.67 3.15 21.41
N VAL A 29 7.51 2.79 22.68
CA VAL A 29 8.61 2.44 23.56
C VAL A 29 8.69 0.93 23.72
N VAL A 30 9.80 0.34 23.27
CA VAL A 30 10.09 -1.09 23.43
C VAL A 30 11.32 -1.22 24.32
N ASN A 31 11.19 -1.90 25.48
CA ASN A 31 12.28 -2.05 26.46
C ASN A 31 12.90 -0.71 26.92
N ASN A 32 12.08 0.31 27.17
CA ASN A 32 12.50 1.68 27.51
C ASN A 32 13.30 2.41 26.43
N VAL A 33 13.28 1.91 25.18
CA VAL A 33 13.94 2.54 24.04
C VAL A 33 12.88 2.96 23.02
N PRO A 34 12.85 4.23 22.57
CA PRO A 34 12.02 4.66 21.47
C PRO A 34 12.35 3.86 20.20
N SER A 35 11.32 3.30 19.57
CA SER A 35 11.46 2.45 18.39
C SER A 35 10.38 2.78 17.36
N SER A 36 10.70 2.62 16.08
CA SER A 36 9.79 2.78 14.95
C SER A 36 10.19 1.81 13.84
N ASN A 37 9.22 1.14 13.21
CA ASN A 37 9.48 0.11 12.19
C ASN A 37 8.59 0.20 10.95
N PHE A 38 8.11 1.39 10.60
CA PHE A 38 7.23 1.57 9.44
C PHE A 38 7.89 1.13 8.12
N VAL A 39 7.14 0.39 7.32
CA VAL A 39 7.54 -0.05 5.98
C VAL A 39 6.40 0.13 4.99
N ALA A 40 6.73 0.43 3.74
CA ALA A 40 5.75 0.41 2.65
C ALA A 40 5.42 -1.05 2.31
N ASN A 41 4.14 -1.40 2.29
CA ASN A 41 3.67 -2.75 2.02
C ASN A 41 2.55 -2.75 0.97
N ASN A 42 2.55 -3.75 0.09
CA ASN A 42 1.41 -4.03 -0.78
C ASN A 42 0.36 -4.76 0.05
N CYS A 43 -0.85 -4.21 0.13
CA CYS A 43 -1.93 -4.82 0.88
C CYS A 43 -2.46 -6.09 0.19
N GLU A 44 -3.04 -6.98 0.99
CA GLU A 44 -3.64 -8.23 0.49
C GLU A 44 -4.94 -7.96 -0.28
N ASP A 45 -5.38 -8.97 -1.05
CA ASP A 45 -6.62 -8.87 -1.82
C ASP A 45 -7.82 -8.54 -0.92
N GLY A 46 -8.58 -7.53 -1.32
CA GLY A 46 -9.74 -7.05 -0.57
C GLY A 46 -9.43 -6.01 0.52
N MET A 47 -8.16 -5.74 0.82
CA MET A 47 -7.78 -4.59 1.64
C MET A 47 -7.83 -3.32 0.82
N LYS A 48 -8.77 -2.42 1.17
CA LYS A 48 -9.08 -1.20 0.39
C LYS A 48 -8.81 0.08 1.16
N HIS A 49 -8.32 -0.03 2.39
CA HIS A 49 -8.17 1.09 3.30
C HIS A 49 -6.80 1.04 3.98
N CYS A 50 -6.15 2.19 4.05
CA CYS A 50 -4.98 2.41 4.89
C CYS A 50 -5.43 3.09 6.17
N PHE A 51 -5.06 2.52 7.33
CA PHE A 51 -5.37 3.08 8.64
C PHE A 51 -4.11 3.55 9.32
N GLU A 52 -4.23 4.65 10.06
CA GLU A 52 -3.27 5.05 11.08
C GLU A 52 -3.98 5.38 12.38
N SER A 53 -3.32 5.15 13.50
CA SER A 53 -3.76 5.61 14.81
C SER A 53 -2.59 6.14 15.60
N PHE A 54 -2.80 7.21 16.36
CA PHE A 54 -1.75 7.82 17.16
C PHE A 54 -2.28 8.42 18.45
N THR A 55 -1.43 8.45 19.48
CA THR A 55 -1.68 9.21 20.71
C THR A 55 -1.52 10.71 20.47
N ASP A 56 -2.18 11.54 21.28
CA ASP A 56 -2.14 13.00 21.12
C ASP A 56 -0.70 13.59 21.19
N ASP A 57 0.21 12.92 21.90
CA ASP A 57 1.64 13.28 22.00
C ASP A 57 2.52 12.65 20.91
N MET A 58 1.92 11.89 19.98
CA MET A 58 2.59 11.20 18.86
C MET A 58 3.70 10.23 19.28
N THR A 59 3.70 9.77 20.54
CA THR A 59 4.68 8.80 21.05
C THR A 59 4.37 7.39 20.60
N GLU A 60 3.08 7.05 20.48
CA GLU A 60 2.61 5.78 19.94
C GLU A 60 1.88 6.03 18.61
N ILE A 61 2.29 5.31 17.57
CA ILE A 61 1.67 5.39 16.25
C ILE A 61 1.57 3.97 15.70
N THR A 62 0.46 3.62 15.07
CA THR A 62 0.28 2.35 14.37
C THR A 62 -0.24 2.62 12.97
N ALA A 63 0.26 1.89 11.97
CA ALA A 63 -0.17 1.98 10.59
C ALA A 63 -0.46 0.58 10.04
N SER A 64 -1.53 0.41 9.26
CA SER A 64 -1.91 -0.91 8.73
C SER A 64 -2.77 -0.84 7.46
N CYS A 65 -2.73 -1.94 6.69
CA CYS A 65 -3.75 -2.23 5.68
C CYS A 65 -5.00 -2.81 6.36
N GLN A 66 -6.19 -2.40 5.93
CA GLN A 66 -7.46 -2.87 6.51
C GLN A 66 -8.45 -3.35 5.44
N THR A 67 -9.26 -4.35 5.83
CA THR A 67 -10.35 -4.88 5.02
C THR A 67 -11.69 -4.22 5.41
N PRO A 68 -12.69 -4.25 4.52
CA PRO A 68 -14.07 -3.90 4.88
C PRO A 68 -14.74 -4.82 5.92
N ASN A 69 -14.07 -5.92 6.34
CA ASN A 69 -14.58 -6.81 7.40
C ASN A 69 -14.12 -6.39 8.81
N THR A 70 -13.29 -5.36 8.92
CA THR A 70 -13.07 -4.66 10.19
C THR A 70 -14.42 -4.10 10.64
N GLU A 71 -14.76 -4.16 11.94
CA GLU A 71 -16.08 -3.77 12.44
C GLU A 71 -16.57 -2.49 11.76
N HIS A 72 -17.79 -2.49 11.19
CA HIS A 72 -18.32 -1.37 10.39
C HIS A 72 -18.10 0.01 11.05
N LYS A 73 -18.16 0.05 12.38
CA LYS A 73 -17.96 1.24 13.21
C LYS A 73 -16.54 1.82 13.16
N LEU A 74 -15.53 0.99 12.87
CA LEU A 74 -14.14 1.41 12.65
C LEU A 74 -13.92 1.89 11.20
N LEU A 75 -14.72 1.39 10.24
CA LEU A 75 -14.68 1.85 8.84
C LEU A 75 -15.40 3.18 8.62
N ASP A 76 -16.28 3.59 9.54
CA ASP A 76 -16.90 4.93 9.50
C ASP A 76 -15.83 6.04 9.50
N VAL A 77 -14.66 5.78 10.11
CA VAL A 77 -13.50 6.70 10.06
C VAL A 77 -13.08 7.00 8.62
N CYS A 78 -13.19 6.04 7.70
CA CYS A 78 -12.87 6.24 6.28
C CYS A 78 -13.86 7.17 5.56
N GLN A 79 -15.05 7.42 6.12
CA GLN A 79 -16.01 8.38 5.55
C GLN A 79 -15.68 9.82 5.98
N VAL A 80 -15.12 9.99 7.18
CA VAL A 80 -14.79 11.30 7.76
C VAL A 80 -13.30 11.67 7.63
N GLY A 81 -12.44 10.71 7.31
CA GLY A 81 -11.00 10.87 7.17
C GLY A 81 -10.26 10.64 8.49
N CYS A 82 -10.58 11.41 9.53
CA CYS A 82 -9.97 11.28 10.86
C CYS A 82 -11.00 11.48 11.97
N GLN A 83 -10.90 10.67 13.01
CA GLN A 83 -11.75 10.72 14.20
C GLN A 83 -10.89 10.73 15.45
N ASN A 84 -11.04 11.76 16.27
CA ASN A 84 -10.43 11.82 17.60
C ASN A 84 -11.37 11.17 18.63
N TYR A 85 -10.81 10.32 19.48
CA TYR A 85 -11.47 9.65 20.61
C TYR A 85 -10.86 10.17 21.91
N THR A 86 -11.31 11.36 22.35
CA THR A 86 -10.76 12.06 23.52
C THR A 86 -10.75 11.24 24.81
N SER A 87 -11.71 10.33 25.00
CA SER A 87 -11.76 9.45 26.16
C SER A 87 -10.64 8.40 26.20
N LEU A 88 -9.95 8.21 25.07
CA LEU A 88 -8.87 7.23 24.89
C LEU A 88 -7.54 7.91 24.52
N GLU A 89 -7.49 9.24 24.42
CA GLU A 89 -6.30 10.00 23.98
C GLU A 89 -5.72 9.50 22.65
N LEU A 90 -6.61 9.05 21.76
CA LEU A 90 -6.27 8.41 20.50
C LEU A 90 -7.00 9.08 19.34
N THR A 91 -6.27 9.31 18.25
CA THR A 91 -6.84 9.69 16.96
C THR A 91 -6.66 8.54 15.99
N VAL A 92 -7.71 8.23 15.21
CA VAL A 92 -7.68 7.24 14.14
C VAL A 92 -7.98 7.94 12.83
N CYS A 93 -7.17 7.70 11.80
CA CYS A 93 -7.38 8.19 10.46
C CYS A 93 -7.43 7.05 9.45
N CYS A 94 -8.14 7.27 8.34
CA CYS A 94 -8.25 6.34 7.24
C CYS A 94 -8.19 7.07 5.89
N CYS A 95 -7.56 6.42 4.93
CA CYS A 95 -7.41 6.91 3.56
C CYS A 95 -7.31 5.75 2.55
N ASN A 96 -7.56 6.03 1.27
CA ASN A 96 -7.78 5.00 0.24
C ASN A 96 -6.80 5.10 -0.94
N THR A 97 -5.69 5.81 -0.76
CA THR A 97 -4.67 6.05 -1.80
C THR A 97 -3.33 5.48 -1.36
N ASP A 98 -2.45 5.17 -2.32
CA ASP A 98 -1.14 4.61 -1.99
C ASP A 98 -0.36 5.46 -0.97
N LEU A 99 0.15 4.79 0.07
CA LEU A 99 1.09 5.31 1.07
C LEU A 99 0.61 6.58 1.79
N CYS A 100 -0.69 6.66 2.07
CA CYS A 100 -1.32 7.84 2.67
C CYS A 100 -1.35 7.87 4.20
N ASN A 101 -1.20 6.72 4.86
CA ASN A 101 -1.44 6.53 6.30
C ASN A 101 -0.18 6.68 7.16
N LEU A 102 0.51 7.81 7.02
CA LEU A 102 1.56 8.19 7.95
C LEU A 102 1.84 9.69 7.87
N PRO A 103 2.04 10.40 9.00
CA PRO A 103 2.49 11.78 8.98
C PRO A 103 3.88 11.89 8.34
N ASP A 104 4.14 13.00 7.64
CA ASP A 104 5.37 13.20 6.86
C ASP A 104 6.66 13.04 7.69
N SER A 105 6.63 13.38 8.97
CA SER A 105 7.77 13.25 9.90
C SER A 105 8.13 11.80 10.23
N GLU A 106 7.19 10.86 10.07
CA GLU A 106 7.37 9.44 10.39
C GLU A 106 7.58 8.59 9.15
N LYS A 107 7.37 9.16 7.95
CA LYS A 107 7.64 8.48 6.69
C LYS A 107 9.08 8.02 6.65
N PRO A 108 9.34 6.73 6.36
CA PRO A 108 10.70 6.25 6.17
C PRO A 108 11.42 7.12 5.14
N THR A 109 12.46 7.83 5.58
CA THR A 109 13.33 8.58 4.69
C THR A 109 13.90 7.56 3.71
N ASN A 110 13.53 7.61 2.44
CA ASN A 110 13.93 6.65 1.41
C ASN A 110 15.40 6.24 1.56
N ALA A 111 15.66 5.09 2.19
CA ALA A 111 16.63 4.20 1.60
C ALA A 111 15.96 3.74 0.31
N THR A 112 16.27 4.41 -0.80
CA THR A 112 16.08 3.85 -2.13
C THR A 112 16.88 2.53 -2.20
N SER A 113 16.34 1.46 -1.62
CA SER A 113 17.00 0.16 -1.54
C SER A 113 16.69 -0.60 -2.82
N THR A 114 17.52 -0.31 -3.82
CA THR A 114 18.03 -1.24 -4.85
C THR A 114 17.06 -1.95 -5.82
N VAL A 115 15.75 -2.00 -5.59
CA VAL A 115 14.82 -2.72 -6.49
C VAL A 115 14.36 -1.85 -7.66
N GLU A 116 14.06 -0.57 -7.44
CA GLU A 116 13.63 0.34 -8.53
C GLU A 116 14.77 0.70 -9.49
N LEU A 117 15.99 0.87 -8.97
CA LEU A 117 17.15 1.16 -9.82
C LEU A 117 17.56 -0.04 -10.70
N SER A 118 17.29 -1.25 -10.24
CA SER A 118 17.52 -2.48 -11.02
C SER A 118 16.52 -2.61 -12.17
N ARG A 119 15.25 -2.23 -11.95
CA ARG A 119 14.22 -2.23 -12.99
C ARG A 119 14.48 -1.19 -14.08
N GLN A 120 14.97 0.00 -13.70
CA GLN A 120 15.32 1.05 -14.68
C GLN A 120 16.63 0.77 -15.45
N ARG A 121 17.57 0.00 -14.89
CA ARG A 121 18.79 -0.42 -15.61
C ARG A 121 18.55 -1.57 -16.60
N LEU A 122 17.60 -2.48 -16.33
CA LEU A 122 17.30 -3.58 -17.25
C LEU A 122 16.71 -3.07 -18.58
N LEU A 123 15.83 -2.06 -18.52
CA LEU A 123 15.21 -1.46 -19.71
C LEU A 123 16.18 -0.63 -20.56
N LYS A 124 17.27 -0.11 -19.98
CA LYS A 124 18.30 0.65 -20.72
C LYS A 124 19.38 -0.24 -21.37
N GLY A 125 19.37 -1.55 -21.12
CA GLY A 125 20.40 -2.49 -21.60
C GLY A 125 20.04 -3.30 -22.85
N VAL A 126 18.78 -3.33 -23.29
CA VAL A 126 18.38 -4.14 -24.46
C VAL A 126 18.61 -3.37 -25.75
N LYS A 127 19.84 -3.43 -26.28
CA LYS A 127 20.08 -3.19 -27.71
C LYS A 127 19.60 -4.43 -28.48
N LEU A 128 18.52 -4.29 -29.26
CA LEU A 128 18.15 -5.30 -30.25
C LEU A 128 19.32 -5.52 -31.23
N PRO A 129 19.73 -6.76 -31.51
CA PRO A 129 20.63 -7.02 -32.63
C PRO A 129 19.91 -6.67 -33.94
N LYS A 130 20.55 -5.84 -34.77
CA LYS A 130 20.09 -5.59 -36.14
C LYS A 130 20.20 -6.89 -36.93
N SER A 131 19.06 -7.39 -37.38
CA SER A 131 18.99 -8.48 -38.36
C SER A 131 19.61 -8.00 -39.68
N LYS A 132 20.65 -8.67 -40.15
CA LYS A 132 21.16 -8.50 -41.53
C LYS A 132 20.27 -9.34 -42.45
N VAL A 133 19.63 -8.67 -43.41
CA VAL A 133 19.17 -9.26 -44.67
C VAL A 133 20.33 -9.19 -45.66
#